data_AF-A0AAV1A1X7-F1
#
_entry.id   AF-A0AAV1A1X7-F1
#
_cell.length_a   1.000
_cell.length_b   1.000
_cell.length_c   1.000
_cell.angle_alpha   90.00
_cell.angle_beta   90.00
_cell.angle_gamma   90.00
#
_symmetry.space_group_name_H-M   'P 1'
#
loop_
_entity.id
_entity.type
_entity.pdbx_description
1 polymer ?
#
loop_
_entity_poly.entity_id
_entity_poly.type
_entity_poly.pdbx_seq_one_letter_code
_entity_poly.pdbx_strand_id
1 'polypeptide(L)'
;MASASSSSAFFTFLIILTFLSISHIKVSEAQATPPIVKGLSWTFYNSKCPKLESIIRSELKKIFDKDIGQAAGLLRLHFHDCFVQGCDASVLLDGSASGPSEKDAPPNLTLRTEAFKIIEKLRSSVEKQCGRIVSCADITAVAARDAVFLSGGPEYKIPLGRRDGLTFATREVTLQNLPSPTSNTTTILNSLATKNLNPTDVVALSGGHTIGISHCSSFTNRLYPTQDTVMDKTYGKNLKLTCPTNTTDNTTVLDIRSPNKFDNKYYVDLMNRQGLFTSDQDLYTDKRTKSIVTDFAVNQSLFFEKFIAAMLKMGQLNVLTGSQGEIRAKCSVRNKDSKSFIASVAEDVVEGFLEM
;
A
#
# COMPACT_ATOMS: atom_id res chain seq x y z
N MET A 1 24.98 73.59 -44.91
CA MET A 1 24.33 73.44 -43.58
C MET A 1 23.55 72.13 -43.63
N ALA A 2 23.85 71.19 -42.71
CA ALA A 2 23.12 69.96 -42.35
C ALA A 2 22.72 68.99 -43.50
N SER A 3 22.83 67.67 -43.42
CA SER A 3 22.89 66.74 -42.29
C SER A 3 23.55 65.43 -42.75
N ALA A 4 24.39 64.85 -41.88
CA ALA A 4 24.82 63.46 -41.97
C ALA A 4 24.06 62.66 -40.90
N SER A 5 23.44 61.54 -41.28
CA SER A 5 22.79 60.57 -40.38
C SER A 5 22.80 59.23 -41.11
N SER A 6 23.67 58.29 -40.74
CA SER A 6 23.45 57.28 -39.69
C SER A 6 22.49 56.17 -40.13
N SER A 7 23.05 55.02 -40.54
CA SER A 7 22.53 53.68 -40.24
C SER A 7 23.41 52.60 -40.92
N SER A 8 24.61 52.35 -40.39
CA SER A 8 25.34 51.10 -40.65
C SER A 8 25.41 50.18 -39.41
N ALA A 9 24.56 50.45 -38.41
CA ALA A 9 24.53 49.71 -37.15
C ALA A 9 23.40 48.68 -37.05
N PHE A 10 22.76 48.27 -38.16
CA PHE A 10 21.63 47.32 -38.12
C PHE A 10 21.94 45.90 -38.60
N PHE A 11 23.13 45.63 -39.15
CA PHE A 11 23.48 44.30 -39.68
C PHE A 11 24.38 43.44 -38.79
N THR A 12 24.93 43.99 -37.71
CA THR A 12 25.73 43.23 -36.72
C THR A 12 24.95 42.81 -35.48
N PHE A 13 23.67 43.17 -35.36
CA PHE A 13 22.81 42.74 -34.24
C PHE A 13 21.98 41.48 -34.55
N LEU A 14 21.89 41.05 -35.82
CA LEU A 14 21.05 39.91 -36.21
C LEU A 14 21.77 38.54 -36.20
N ILE A 15 23.09 38.51 -36.03
CA ILE A 15 23.88 37.26 -35.95
C ILE A 15 24.16 36.86 -34.49
N ILE A 16 23.97 37.77 -33.53
CA ILE A 16 24.13 37.49 -32.09
C ILE A 16 22.81 36.97 -31.46
N LEU A 17 21.67 37.11 -32.16
CA LEU A 17 20.37 36.63 -31.66
C LEU A 17 20.03 35.17 -32.03
N THR A 18 20.88 34.46 -32.79
CA THR A 18 20.66 33.05 -33.17
C THR A 18 21.49 32.04 -32.37
N PHE A 19 22.23 32.46 -31.34
CA PHE A 19 22.94 31.58 -30.40
C PHE A 19 22.33 31.56 -28.98
N LEU A 20 21.06 31.96 -28.85
CA LEU A 20 20.27 31.81 -27.62
C LEU A 20 19.12 30.79 -27.77
N SER A 21 19.25 29.78 -28.65
CA SER A 21 18.55 28.52 -28.42
C SER A 21 19.33 27.73 -27.38
N ILE A 22 19.31 28.21 -26.13
CA ILE A 22 19.71 27.40 -25.00
C ILE A 22 18.77 26.20 -25.03
N SER A 23 19.36 25.06 -25.37
CA SER A 23 18.78 23.75 -25.22
C SER A 23 17.97 23.71 -23.93
N HIS A 24 16.64 23.66 -24.05
CA HIS A 24 15.82 23.14 -22.97
C HIS A 24 16.14 21.66 -22.87
N ILE A 25 17.31 21.33 -22.34
CA ILE A 25 17.55 20.06 -21.70
C ILE A 25 16.54 20.08 -20.56
N LYS A 26 15.37 19.48 -20.78
CA LYS A 26 14.62 18.90 -19.69
C LYS A 26 15.59 17.91 -19.08
N VAL A 27 16.32 18.36 -18.07
CA VAL A 27 16.90 17.46 -17.09
C VAL A 27 15.67 16.77 -16.53
N SER A 28 15.33 15.62 -17.10
CA SER A 28 14.55 14.63 -16.40
C SER A 28 15.36 14.43 -15.13
N GLU A 29 14.89 14.99 -14.03
CA GLU A 29 15.39 14.59 -12.73
C GLU A 29 15.29 13.07 -12.75
N ALA A 30 16.44 12.41 -12.80
CA ALA A 30 16.49 10.96 -12.77
C ALA A 30 15.92 10.62 -11.39
N GLN A 31 14.63 10.29 -11.36
CA GLN A 31 13.85 10.09 -10.15
C GLN A 31 14.58 9.03 -9.33
N ALA A 32 15.28 9.46 -8.29
CA ALA A 32 16.10 8.58 -7.48
C ALA A 32 15.18 7.54 -6.83
N THR A 33 15.40 6.26 -7.13
CA THR A 33 14.80 5.17 -6.36
C THR A 33 15.08 5.41 -4.88
N PRO A 34 14.08 5.27 -3.98
CA PRO A 34 14.30 5.47 -2.55
C PRO A 34 15.50 4.66 -2.06
N PRO A 35 16.32 5.20 -1.13
CA PRO A 35 17.46 4.48 -0.60
C PRO A 35 16.98 3.17 0.03
N ILE A 36 17.76 2.11 -0.16
CA ILE A 36 17.43 0.78 0.35
C ILE A 36 17.83 0.71 1.82
N VAL A 37 16.91 0.29 2.69
CA VAL A 37 17.21 0.06 4.11
C VAL A 37 18.28 -1.03 4.24
N LYS A 38 19.29 -0.77 5.09
CA LYS A 38 20.38 -1.71 5.34
C LYS A 38 19.83 -3.10 5.70
N GLY A 39 20.30 -4.11 4.99
CA GLY A 39 19.87 -5.50 5.15
C GLY A 39 18.86 -5.96 4.09
N LEU A 40 18.22 -5.04 3.38
CA LEU A 40 17.42 -5.37 2.20
C LEU A 40 18.27 -5.30 0.91
N SER A 41 17.82 -6.02 -0.13
CA SER A 41 18.45 -6.02 -1.46
C SER A 41 17.46 -6.41 -2.55
N TRP A 42 17.64 -5.87 -3.76
CA TRP A 42 16.91 -6.29 -4.97
C TRP A 42 17.13 -7.77 -5.34
N THR A 43 18.19 -8.39 -4.84
CA THR A 43 18.64 -9.72 -5.25
C THR A 43 18.72 -10.71 -4.09
N PHE A 44 18.09 -10.38 -2.95
CA PHE A 44 18.26 -11.09 -1.67
C PHE A 44 18.08 -12.62 -1.76
N TYR A 45 17.11 -13.09 -2.55
CA TYR A 45 16.84 -14.52 -2.72
C TYR A 45 17.38 -15.12 -4.03
N ASN A 46 18.10 -14.38 -4.87
CA ASN A 46 18.50 -14.85 -6.21
C ASN A 46 19.28 -16.17 -6.19
N SER A 47 20.15 -16.38 -5.19
CA SER A 47 20.92 -17.63 -5.07
C SER A 47 20.22 -18.73 -4.28
N LYS A 48 19.29 -18.38 -3.36
CA LYS A 48 18.66 -19.33 -2.45
C LYS A 48 17.26 -19.79 -2.91
N CYS A 49 16.50 -18.91 -3.54
CA CYS A 49 15.18 -19.19 -4.11
C CYS A 49 14.99 -18.36 -5.40
N PRO A 50 15.74 -18.64 -6.48
CA PRO A 50 15.69 -17.87 -7.74
C PRO A 50 14.29 -17.80 -8.37
N LYS A 51 13.41 -18.75 -8.05
CA LYS A 51 12.04 -18.83 -8.57
C LYS A 51 11.01 -18.12 -7.69
N LEU A 52 11.38 -17.53 -6.55
CA LEU A 52 10.44 -16.95 -5.57
C LEU A 52 9.30 -16.14 -6.21
N GLU A 53 9.64 -15.09 -6.96
CA GLU A 53 8.64 -14.20 -7.55
C GLU A 53 7.75 -14.95 -8.56
N SER A 54 8.32 -15.86 -9.36
CA SER A 54 7.54 -16.65 -10.33
C SER A 54 6.57 -17.63 -9.67
N ILE A 55 6.93 -18.20 -8.50
CA ILE A 55 6.07 -19.10 -7.73
C ILE A 55 4.86 -18.32 -7.22
N ILE A 56 5.11 -17.18 -6.56
CA ILE A 56 4.06 -16.32 -6.01
C ILE A 56 3.14 -15.85 -7.14
N ARG A 57 3.71 -15.33 -8.22
CA ARG A 57 2.94 -14.82 -9.37
C ARG A 57 2.08 -15.89 -10.02
N SER A 58 2.59 -17.10 -10.19
CA SER A 58 1.82 -18.18 -10.80
C SER A 58 0.64 -18.60 -9.93
N GLU A 59 0.79 -18.62 -8.60
CA GLU A 59 -0.31 -18.94 -7.70
C GLU A 59 -1.34 -17.81 -7.63
N LEU A 60 -0.90 -16.55 -7.62
CA LEU A 60 -1.78 -15.39 -7.64
C LEU A 60 -2.61 -15.29 -8.91
N LYS A 61 -2.04 -15.58 -10.09
CA LYS A 61 -2.80 -15.68 -11.35
C LYS A 61 -3.99 -16.64 -11.20
N LYS A 62 -3.75 -17.86 -10.71
CA LYS A 62 -4.82 -18.86 -10.50
C LYS A 62 -5.88 -18.40 -9.49
N ILE A 63 -5.49 -17.60 -8.48
CA ILE A 63 -6.41 -17.07 -7.47
C ILE A 63 -7.25 -15.96 -8.09
N PHE A 64 -6.64 -15.03 -8.83
CA PHE A 64 -7.34 -13.89 -9.41
C PHE A 64 -8.20 -14.25 -10.63
N ASP A 65 -7.85 -15.31 -11.36
CA ASP A 65 -8.71 -15.89 -12.40
C ASP A 65 -10.05 -16.37 -11.81
N LYS A 66 -10.09 -16.72 -10.51
CA LYS A 66 -11.30 -17.12 -9.79
C LYS A 66 -11.99 -15.92 -9.13
N ASP A 67 -11.22 -15.07 -8.47
CA ASP A 67 -11.72 -13.87 -7.80
C ASP A 67 -10.65 -12.77 -7.78
N ILE A 68 -10.78 -11.83 -8.73
CA ILE A 68 -9.89 -10.67 -8.84
C ILE A 68 -9.99 -9.73 -7.62
N GLY A 69 -11.08 -9.78 -6.85
CA GLY A 69 -11.28 -8.97 -5.65
C GLY A 69 -10.25 -9.27 -4.55
N GLN A 70 -9.54 -10.40 -4.64
CA GLN A 70 -8.45 -10.76 -3.72
C GLN A 70 -7.21 -9.89 -3.90
N ALA A 71 -7.01 -9.27 -5.08
CA ALA A 71 -5.89 -8.37 -5.32
C ALA A 71 -5.92 -7.16 -4.36
N ALA A 72 -7.09 -6.53 -4.20
CA ALA A 72 -7.26 -5.42 -3.27
C ALA A 72 -7.01 -5.85 -1.80
N GLY A 73 -7.43 -7.07 -1.44
CA GLY A 73 -7.19 -7.64 -0.12
C GLY A 73 -5.70 -7.76 0.22
N LEU A 74 -4.90 -8.25 -0.72
CA LEU A 74 -3.44 -8.42 -0.54
C LEU A 74 -2.69 -7.08 -0.51
N LEU A 75 -3.07 -6.14 -1.39
CA LEU A 75 -2.50 -4.79 -1.38
C LEU A 75 -2.76 -4.10 -0.03
N ARG A 76 -4.01 -4.15 0.43
CA ARG A 76 -4.41 -3.58 1.72
C ARG A 76 -3.73 -4.26 2.91
N LEU A 77 -3.56 -5.58 2.87
CA LEU A 77 -2.87 -6.34 3.92
C LEU A 77 -1.42 -5.86 4.09
N HIS A 78 -0.70 -5.62 2.99
CA HIS A 78 0.66 -5.09 3.06
C HIS A 78 0.71 -3.66 3.61
N PHE A 79 -0.22 -2.79 3.20
CA PHE A 79 -0.35 -1.44 3.79
C PHE A 79 -0.61 -1.52 5.30
N HIS A 80 -1.56 -2.34 5.74
CA HIS A 80 -1.86 -2.51 7.16
C HIS A 80 -0.65 -3.00 7.96
N ASP A 81 0.05 -4.03 7.48
CA ASP A 81 1.26 -4.55 8.11
C ASP A 81 2.29 -3.43 8.34
N CYS A 82 2.69 -2.77 7.25
CA CYS A 82 3.72 -1.73 7.25
C CYS A 82 3.41 -0.54 8.16
N PHE A 83 2.13 -0.19 8.32
CA PHE A 83 1.76 0.98 9.11
C PHE A 83 1.66 0.69 10.60
N VAL A 84 1.17 -0.48 11.01
CA VAL A 84 0.85 -0.78 12.42
C VAL A 84 2.13 -0.86 13.27
N GLN A 85 3.10 -1.70 12.92
CA GLN A 85 4.39 -1.80 13.63
C GLN A 85 5.61 -1.65 12.70
N GLY A 86 5.43 -1.98 11.43
CA GLY A 86 6.47 -2.05 10.42
C GLY A 86 6.16 -3.16 9.44
N CYS A 87 6.88 -3.25 8.33
CA CYS A 87 6.65 -4.33 7.37
C CYS A 87 7.31 -5.63 7.86
N ASP A 88 6.73 -6.21 8.92
CA ASP A 88 7.29 -7.32 9.69
C ASP A 88 6.32 -8.51 9.82
N ALA A 89 5.21 -8.53 9.08
CA ALA A 89 4.17 -9.54 9.16
C ALA A 89 3.55 -9.70 10.57
N SER A 90 3.65 -8.72 11.46
CA SER A 90 3.03 -8.76 12.79
C SER A 90 1.52 -8.93 12.70
N VAL A 91 0.86 -8.31 11.72
CA VAL A 91 -0.60 -8.43 11.53
C VAL A 91 -1.01 -9.83 11.09
N LEU A 92 -0.09 -10.68 10.60
CA LEU A 92 -0.45 -12.05 10.20
C LEU A 92 -0.62 -12.99 11.39
N LEU A 93 -0.09 -12.66 12.57
CA LEU A 93 -0.16 -13.53 13.75
C LEU A 93 -1.60 -13.68 14.27
N ASP A 94 -1.99 -14.92 14.56
CA ASP A 94 -3.20 -15.23 15.32
C ASP A 94 -3.03 -14.64 16.74
N GLY A 95 -3.88 -13.68 17.11
CA GLY A 95 -3.81 -12.92 18.36
C GLY A 95 -3.35 -11.47 18.20
N SER A 96 -2.84 -11.09 17.03
CA SER A 96 -2.61 -9.68 16.70
C SER A 96 -3.92 -8.93 16.49
N ALA A 97 -3.96 -7.68 16.91
CA ALA A 97 -4.94 -6.73 16.43
C ALA A 97 -4.78 -6.58 14.91
N SER A 98 -5.89 -6.66 14.18
CA SER A 98 -5.94 -6.79 12.71
C SER A 98 -5.53 -8.14 12.19
N GLY A 99 -5.26 -9.08 13.09
CA GLY A 99 -4.95 -10.45 12.75
C GLY A 99 -6.18 -11.29 12.42
N PRO A 100 -5.95 -12.47 11.84
CA PRO A 100 -6.98 -13.41 11.41
C PRO A 100 -7.97 -13.84 12.51
N SER A 101 -7.60 -13.72 13.79
CA SER A 101 -8.42 -14.13 14.93
C SER A 101 -9.14 -12.97 15.64
N GLU A 102 -8.81 -11.71 15.32
CA GLU A 102 -9.31 -10.54 16.03
C GLU A 102 -10.64 -10.05 15.42
N LYS A 103 -11.69 -10.03 16.25
CA LYS A 103 -13.07 -9.76 15.81
C LYS A 103 -13.59 -8.38 16.20
N ASP A 104 -12.90 -7.67 17.10
CA ASP A 104 -13.51 -6.57 17.84
C ASP A 104 -12.95 -5.18 17.49
N ALA A 105 -11.84 -5.08 16.75
CA ALA A 105 -11.31 -3.77 16.34
C ALA A 105 -11.90 -3.25 15.02
N PRO A 106 -12.30 -1.96 14.94
CA PRO A 106 -12.86 -1.36 13.73
C PRO A 106 -11.98 -1.52 12.47
N PRO A 107 -10.63 -1.40 12.54
CA PRO A 107 -9.76 -1.71 11.39
C PRO A 107 -9.78 -3.18 10.95
N ASN A 108 -10.28 -4.11 11.76
CA ASN A 108 -10.17 -5.57 11.58
C ASN A 108 -11.44 -6.17 11.04
N LEU A 109 -12.57 -5.48 11.26
CA LEU A 109 -13.81 -5.69 10.53
C LEU A 109 -13.67 -5.44 9.02
N THR A 110 -12.47 -5.09 8.52
CA THR A 110 -12.26 -4.70 7.12
C THR A 110 -11.13 -5.46 6.41
N LEU A 111 -10.18 -6.12 7.10
CA LEU A 111 -9.18 -6.94 6.41
C LEU A 111 -9.82 -8.26 5.97
N ARG A 112 -9.64 -8.62 4.70
CA ARG A 112 -10.26 -9.83 4.15
C ARG A 112 -9.59 -11.06 4.74
N THR A 113 -10.35 -11.90 5.45
CA THR A 113 -9.88 -13.19 5.98
C THR A 113 -9.22 -14.05 4.90
N GLU A 114 -9.71 -13.97 3.66
CA GLU A 114 -9.15 -14.71 2.53
C GLU A 114 -7.73 -14.27 2.15
N ALA A 115 -7.35 -13.00 2.36
CA ALA A 115 -6.00 -12.52 2.11
C ALA A 115 -4.97 -13.24 3.00
N PHE A 116 -5.29 -13.48 4.28
CA PHE A 116 -4.42 -14.25 5.18
C PHE A 116 -4.23 -15.69 4.71
N LYS A 117 -5.30 -16.35 4.26
CA LYS A 117 -5.22 -17.72 3.70
C LYS A 117 -4.36 -17.76 2.45
N ILE A 118 -4.47 -16.74 1.59
CA ILE A 118 -3.65 -16.61 0.39
C ILE A 118 -2.17 -16.49 0.78
N ILE A 119 -1.82 -15.63 1.74
CA ILE A 119 -0.42 -15.52 2.21
C ILE A 119 0.11 -16.86 2.75
N GLU A 120 -0.68 -17.57 3.56
CA GLU A 120 -0.29 -18.89 4.08
C GLU A 120 -0.11 -19.93 2.95
N LYS A 121 -0.97 -19.89 1.93
CA LYS A 121 -0.84 -20.74 0.73
C LYS A 121 0.42 -20.40 -0.08
N LEU A 122 0.71 -19.12 -0.29
CA LEU A 122 1.91 -18.68 -1.01
C LEU A 122 3.17 -19.11 -0.26
N ARG A 123 3.18 -18.92 1.07
CA ARG A 123 4.24 -19.42 1.94
C ARG A 123 4.47 -20.91 1.78
N SER A 124 3.41 -21.71 1.83
CA SER A 124 3.50 -23.16 1.69
C SER A 124 4.04 -23.55 0.31
N SER A 125 3.64 -22.81 -0.74
CA SER A 125 4.09 -23.05 -2.11
C SER A 125 5.57 -22.69 -2.32
N VAL A 126 6.04 -21.63 -1.68
CA VAL A 126 7.45 -21.21 -1.67
C VAL A 126 8.28 -22.20 -0.89
N GLU A 127 7.85 -22.57 0.33
CA GLU A 127 8.57 -23.53 1.18
C GLU A 127 8.74 -24.90 0.51
N LYS A 128 7.70 -25.38 -0.19
CA LYS A 128 7.78 -26.63 -0.95
C LYS A 128 8.90 -26.63 -2.01
N GLN A 129 9.25 -25.47 -2.56
CA GLN A 129 10.24 -25.37 -3.64
C GLN A 129 11.62 -24.91 -3.16
N CYS A 130 11.65 -24.11 -2.11
CA CYS A 130 12.85 -23.40 -1.67
C CYS A 130 13.26 -23.72 -0.23
N GLY A 131 12.48 -24.53 0.48
CA GLY A 131 12.59 -24.69 1.92
C GLY A 131 12.18 -23.42 2.68
N ARG A 132 12.34 -23.46 4.01
CA ARG A 132 11.95 -22.37 4.91
C ARG A 132 13.03 -21.28 4.94
N ILE A 133 13.06 -20.46 3.89
CA ILE A 133 14.06 -19.39 3.74
C ILE A 133 13.47 -18.00 3.48
N VAL A 134 12.23 -17.90 3.00
CA VAL A 134 11.56 -16.64 2.70
C VAL A 134 10.61 -16.28 3.83
N SER A 135 10.70 -15.05 4.34
CA SER A 135 9.82 -14.54 5.39
C SER A 135 8.40 -14.30 4.90
N CYS A 136 7.44 -14.36 5.82
CA CYS A 136 6.06 -13.98 5.54
C CYS A 136 5.94 -12.48 5.20
N ALA A 137 6.79 -11.64 5.79
CA ALA A 137 6.88 -10.22 5.45
C ALA A 137 7.27 -10.01 3.97
N ASP A 138 8.27 -10.73 3.45
CA ASP A 138 8.64 -10.64 2.03
C ASP A 138 7.58 -11.26 1.11
N ILE A 139 6.95 -12.38 1.50
CA ILE A 139 5.84 -12.96 0.73
C ILE A 139 4.68 -11.96 0.60
N THR A 140 4.36 -11.25 1.69
CA THR A 140 3.30 -10.23 1.70
C THR A 140 3.64 -9.04 0.79
N ALA A 141 4.89 -8.58 0.82
CA ALA A 141 5.36 -7.50 -0.06
C ALA A 141 5.33 -7.91 -1.55
N VAL A 142 5.81 -9.11 -1.90
CA VAL A 142 5.76 -9.64 -3.27
C VAL A 142 4.30 -9.81 -3.72
N ALA A 143 3.44 -10.34 -2.86
CA ALA A 143 2.04 -10.55 -3.17
C ALA A 143 1.29 -9.24 -3.43
N ALA A 144 1.57 -8.17 -2.67
CA ALA A 144 1.00 -6.85 -2.92
C ALA A 144 1.47 -6.24 -4.26
N ARG A 145 2.76 -6.35 -4.60
CA ARG A 145 3.28 -5.90 -5.90
C ARG A 145 2.62 -6.67 -7.05
N ASP A 146 2.49 -7.98 -6.92
CA ASP A 146 1.85 -8.82 -7.93
C ASP A 146 0.33 -8.59 -8.00
N ALA A 147 -0.33 -8.24 -6.89
CA ALA A 147 -1.73 -7.82 -6.89
C ALA A 147 -1.95 -6.57 -7.74
N VAL A 148 -1.07 -5.56 -7.60
CA VAL A 148 -1.09 -4.35 -8.42
C VAL A 148 -0.85 -4.68 -9.89
N PHE A 149 0.20 -5.44 -10.19
CA PHE A 149 0.55 -5.77 -11.58
C PHE A 149 -0.54 -6.60 -12.29
N LEU A 150 -1.04 -7.65 -11.64
CA LEU A 150 -2.05 -8.55 -12.22
C LEU A 150 -3.44 -7.90 -12.34
N SER A 151 -3.70 -6.80 -11.64
CA SER A 151 -4.90 -5.97 -11.83
C SER A 151 -4.71 -4.84 -12.86
N GLY A 152 -3.57 -4.78 -13.56
CA GLY A 152 -3.31 -3.83 -14.66
C GLY A 152 -2.44 -2.63 -14.29
N GLY A 153 -1.92 -2.60 -13.06
CA GLY A 153 -1.00 -1.58 -12.57
C GLY A 153 0.45 -1.79 -13.03
N PRO A 154 1.38 -0.97 -12.53
CA PRO A 154 2.78 -1.06 -12.92
C PRO A 154 3.48 -2.30 -12.36
N GLU A 155 4.38 -2.88 -13.14
CA GLU A 155 5.39 -3.80 -12.61
C GLU A 155 6.60 -3.03 -12.10
N TYR A 156 7.10 -3.41 -10.94
CA TYR A 156 8.31 -2.84 -10.35
C TYR A 156 9.05 -3.87 -9.51
N LYS A 157 10.36 -3.69 -9.40
CA LYS A 157 11.20 -4.48 -8.49
C LYS A 157 10.93 -4.02 -7.05
N ILE A 158 11.10 -4.91 -6.09
CA ILE A 158 11.04 -4.58 -4.66
C ILE A 158 12.28 -5.10 -3.95
N PRO A 159 12.85 -4.35 -2.98
CA PRO A 159 13.92 -4.87 -2.14
C PRO A 159 13.33 -5.90 -1.16
N LEU A 160 14.04 -7.01 -0.97
CA LEU A 160 13.66 -8.14 -0.12
C LEU A 160 14.71 -8.37 0.96
N GLY A 161 14.40 -9.19 1.95
CA GLY A 161 15.24 -9.48 3.12
C GLY A 161 14.60 -9.11 4.46
N ARG A 162 13.29 -8.80 4.47
CA ARG A 162 12.54 -8.56 5.69
C ARG A 162 12.50 -9.84 6.52
N ARG A 163 12.36 -9.68 7.83
CA ARG A 163 12.12 -10.78 8.77
C ARG A 163 10.80 -10.58 9.49
N ASP A 164 10.28 -11.71 9.97
CA ASP A 164 8.98 -11.76 10.63
C ASP A 164 9.11 -11.34 12.10
N GLY A 165 8.25 -10.41 12.53
CA GLY A 165 8.17 -9.89 13.89
C GLY A 165 7.75 -10.95 14.91
N LEU A 166 8.17 -10.76 16.15
CA LEU A 166 7.89 -11.65 17.29
C LEU A 166 6.81 -11.11 18.24
N THR A 167 6.35 -9.88 17.98
CA THR A 167 5.37 -9.16 18.78
C THR A 167 4.02 -9.14 18.07
N PHE A 168 2.95 -9.26 18.85
CA PHE A 168 1.61 -9.08 18.34
C PHE A 168 1.32 -7.59 18.12
N ALA A 169 0.57 -7.28 17.07
CA ALA A 169 -0.04 -5.96 16.93
C ALA A 169 -1.07 -5.77 18.05
N THR A 170 -1.10 -4.60 18.67
CA THR A 170 -2.14 -4.28 19.68
C THR A 170 -3.17 -3.34 19.07
N ARG A 171 -4.38 -3.32 19.64
CA ARG A 171 -5.47 -2.43 19.19
C ARG A 171 -5.04 -0.96 19.25
N GLU A 172 -4.36 -0.59 20.33
CA GLU A 172 -3.86 0.77 20.54
C GLU A 172 -2.88 1.18 19.44
N VAL A 173 -1.85 0.36 19.20
CA VAL A 173 -0.84 0.62 18.16
C VAL A 173 -1.49 0.68 16.77
N THR A 174 -2.47 -0.19 16.51
CA THR A 174 -3.24 -0.19 15.24
C THR A 174 -3.99 1.13 15.04
N LEU A 175 -4.76 1.57 16.03
CA LEU A 175 -5.57 2.79 15.94
C LEU A 175 -4.71 4.07 15.88
N GLN A 176 -3.54 4.07 16.52
CA GLN A 176 -2.61 5.19 16.49
C GLN A 176 -1.94 5.36 15.12
N ASN A 177 -1.75 4.27 14.36
CA ASN A 177 -0.93 4.29 13.16
C ASN A 177 -1.71 4.17 11.83
N LEU A 178 -2.98 3.77 11.86
CA LEU A 178 -3.82 3.69 10.67
C LEU A 178 -4.74 4.91 10.55
N PRO A 179 -4.64 5.70 9.45
CA PRO A 179 -5.58 6.77 9.19
C PRO A 179 -7.02 6.25 9.08
N SER A 180 -7.97 6.99 9.66
CA SER A 180 -9.40 6.68 9.55
C SER A 180 -9.93 7.10 8.18
N PRO A 181 -10.91 6.37 7.58
CA PRO A 181 -11.60 6.83 6.38
C PRO A 181 -12.31 8.18 6.58
N THR A 182 -12.61 8.56 7.82
CA THR A 182 -13.25 9.84 8.19
C THR A 182 -12.25 10.99 8.41
N SER A 183 -10.94 10.73 8.38
CA SER A 183 -9.92 11.76 8.58
C SER A 183 -9.86 12.74 7.41
N ASN A 184 -9.52 14.00 7.70
CA ASN A 184 -9.19 15.00 6.69
C ASN A 184 -7.71 14.92 6.28
N THR A 185 -7.35 15.62 5.22
CA THR A 185 -6.01 15.65 4.63
C THR A 185 -4.96 16.13 5.62
N THR A 186 -5.27 17.11 6.48
CA THR A 186 -4.33 17.57 7.52
C THR A 186 -3.97 16.45 8.48
N THR A 187 -4.96 15.70 8.99
CA THR A 187 -4.73 14.56 9.88
C THR A 187 -3.91 13.48 9.19
N ILE A 188 -4.23 13.15 7.94
CA ILE A 188 -3.53 12.11 7.18
C ILE A 188 -2.07 12.53 6.93
N LEU A 189 -1.84 13.74 6.43
CA LEU A 189 -0.48 14.24 6.16
C LEU A 189 0.37 14.30 7.42
N ASN A 190 -0.18 14.75 8.55
CA ASN A 190 0.55 14.79 9.81
C ASN A 190 0.90 13.39 10.31
N SER A 191 -0.04 12.45 10.23
CA SER A 191 0.20 11.05 10.62
C SER A 191 1.29 10.41 9.75
N LEU A 192 1.19 10.56 8.42
CA LEU A 192 2.09 9.91 7.48
C LEU A 192 3.47 10.57 7.41
N ALA A 193 3.59 11.86 7.74
CA ALA A 193 4.86 12.54 7.88
C ALA A 193 5.76 11.91 8.96
N THR A 194 5.18 11.33 10.02
CA THR A 194 5.94 10.60 11.06
C THR A 194 6.66 9.36 10.52
N LYS A 195 6.23 8.87 9.35
CA LYS A 195 6.79 7.73 8.62
C LYS A 195 7.61 8.18 7.40
N ASN A 196 8.01 9.45 7.36
CA ASN A 196 8.77 10.08 6.27
C ASN A 196 8.08 10.00 4.89
N LEU A 197 6.74 9.97 4.88
CA LEU A 197 5.94 10.05 3.66
C LEU A 197 5.50 11.49 3.43
N ASN A 198 5.81 12.03 2.25
CA ASN A 198 5.44 13.39 1.87
C ASN A 198 4.02 13.43 1.24
N PRO A 199 3.45 14.61 0.96
CA PRO A 199 2.12 14.71 0.37
C PRO A 199 1.94 13.95 -0.95
N THR A 200 2.98 13.89 -1.80
CA THR A 200 2.95 13.10 -3.04
C THR A 200 2.87 11.60 -2.75
N ASP A 201 3.63 11.11 -1.76
CA ASP A 201 3.57 9.72 -1.34
C ASP A 201 2.19 9.36 -0.80
N VAL A 202 1.58 10.25 -0.01
CA VAL A 202 0.21 10.07 0.52
C VAL A 202 -0.80 9.96 -0.62
N VAL A 203 -0.84 10.94 -1.53
CA VAL A 203 -1.79 10.95 -2.65
C VAL A 203 -1.58 9.74 -3.57
N ALA A 204 -0.32 9.33 -3.77
CA ALA A 204 -0.01 8.14 -4.57
C ALA A 204 -0.53 6.87 -3.88
N LEU A 205 -0.21 6.64 -2.61
CA LEU A 205 -0.67 5.44 -1.87
C LEU A 205 -2.19 5.38 -1.75
N SER A 206 -2.88 6.51 -1.60
CA SER A 206 -4.34 6.57 -1.64
C SER A 206 -4.92 6.08 -2.97
N GLY A 207 -4.15 6.14 -4.06
CA GLY A 207 -4.49 5.52 -5.34
C GLY A 207 -4.68 4.02 -5.28
N GLY A 208 -4.23 3.34 -4.21
CA GLY A 208 -4.57 1.94 -3.95
C GLY A 208 -6.09 1.68 -3.87
N HIS A 209 -6.89 2.71 -3.58
CA HIS A 209 -8.36 2.65 -3.60
C HIS A 209 -8.96 2.59 -5.02
N THR A 210 -8.15 2.57 -6.08
CA THR A 210 -8.66 2.28 -7.44
C THR A 210 -9.18 0.85 -7.60
N ILE A 211 -8.84 -0.06 -6.68
CA ILE A 211 -9.38 -1.42 -6.62
C ILE A 211 -9.96 -1.72 -5.25
N GLY A 212 -10.97 -2.59 -5.22
CA GLY A 212 -11.52 -3.15 -3.99
C GLY A 212 -12.86 -2.57 -3.57
N ILE A 213 -13.25 -2.87 -2.33
CA ILE A 213 -14.56 -2.54 -1.77
C ILE A 213 -14.44 -1.95 -0.38
N SER A 214 -15.52 -1.33 0.09
CA SER A 214 -15.67 -0.88 1.46
C SER A 214 -17.06 -1.19 2.01
N HIS A 215 -17.15 -1.36 3.33
CA HIS A 215 -18.41 -1.45 4.05
C HIS A 215 -19.05 -0.08 4.23
N CYS A 216 -20.38 -0.04 4.23
CA CYS A 216 -21.18 1.17 4.50
C CYS A 216 -20.70 1.94 5.75
N SER A 217 -20.34 1.22 6.82
CA SER A 217 -19.85 1.81 8.09
C SER A 217 -18.65 2.76 7.94
N SER A 218 -17.89 2.65 6.85
CA SER A 218 -16.71 3.49 6.59
C SER A 218 -17.05 4.85 5.96
N PHE A 219 -18.29 5.06 5.48
CA PHE A 219 -18.68 6.28 4.76
C PHE A 219 -20.11 6.77 5.03
N THR A 220 -20.94 6.04 5.79
CA THR A 220 -22.32 6.46 6.10
C THR A 220 -22.38 7.80 6.86
N ASN A 221 -21.30 8.21 7.53
CA ASN A 221 -21.15 9.55 8.12
C ASN A 221 -21.25 10.69 7.07
N ARG A 222 -21.03 10.38 5.79
CA ARG A 222 -21.17 11.33 4.67
C ARG A 222 -22.57 11.31 4.05
N LEU A 223 -23.45 10.40 4.47
CA LEU A 223 -24.79 10.24 3.92
C LEU A 223 -25.89 10.67 4.90
N TYR A 224 -25.64 10.52 6.21
CA TYR A 224 -26.63 10.68 7.28
C TYR A 224 -26.12 11.52 8.46
N PRO A 225 -27.01 12.28 9.14
CA PRO A 225 -28.41 12.50 8.79
C PRO A 225 -28.58 13.34 7.50
N THR A 226 -27.56 14.14 7.19
CA THR A 226 -27.49 14.97 5.99
C THR A 226 -26.33 14.52 5.13
N GLN A 227 -26.52 14.53 3.81
CA GLN A 227 -25.43 14.22 2.88
C GLN A 227 -24.35 15.32 2.94
N ASP A 228 -23.09 14.89 2.94
CA ASP A 228 -21.92 15.76 2.80
C ASP A 228 -22.04 16.63 1.54
N THR A 229 -21.96 17.95 1.73
CA THR A 229 -22.08 18.95 0.65
C THR A 229 -20.96 18.88 -0.39
N VAL A 230 -19.82 18.29 -0.06
CA VAL A 230 -18.70 18.09 -0.99
C VAL A 230 -18.97 16.91 -1.92
N MET A 231 -19.73 15.90 -1.49
CA MET A 231 -20.06 14.72 -2.29
C MET A 231 -21.03 15.06 -3.42
N ASP A 232 -20.80 14.49 -4.61
CA ASP A 232 -21.75 14.59 -5.72
C ASP A 232 -23.16 14.13 -5.32
N LYS A 233 -24.19 14.90 -5.72
CA LYS A 233 -25.57 14.68 -5.29
C LYS A 233 -26.14 13.37 -5.84
N THR A 234 -25.82 13.03 -7.09
CA THR A 234 -26.31 11.80 -7.71
C THR A 234 -25.59 10.59 -7.14
N TYR A 235 -24.27 10.70 -6.94
CA TYR A 235 -23.50 9.64 -6.32
C TYR A 235 -23.95 9.35 -4.89
N GLY A 236 -24.14 10.38 -4.06
CA GLY A 236 -24.67 10.20 -2.71
C GLY A 236 -26.07 9.57 -2.69
N LYS A 237 -26.96 9.93 -3.62
CA LYS A 237 -28.26 9.26 -3.78
C LYS A 237 -28.11 7.77 -4.13
N ASN A 238 -27.20 7.42 -5.04
CA ASN A 238 -26.93 6.03 -5.39
C ASN A 238 -26.36 5.25 -4.20
N LEU A 239 -25.43 5.84 -3.44
CA LEU A 239 -24.90 5.23 -2.22
C LEU A 239 -25.99 5.00 -1.16
N LYS A 240 -27.01 5.84 -1.07
CA LYS A 240 -28.18 5.62 -0.20
C LYS A 240 -29.05 4.44 -0.64
N LEU A 241 -28.99 4.00 -1.90
CA LEU A 241 -29.63 2.75 -2.32
C LEU A 241 -28.85 1.54 -1.80
N THR A 242 -27.52 1.62 -1.79
CA THR A 242 -26.66 0.57 -1.24
C THR A 242 -26.67 0.54 0.30
N CYS A 243 -26.71 1.72 0.92
CA CYS A 243 -26.67 1.95 2.37
C CYS A 243 -27.88 2.79 2.80
N PRO A 244 -29.11 2.24 2.84
CA PRO A 244 -30.33 2.99 3.14
C PRO A 244 -30.40 3.57 4.56
N THR A 245 -29.61 3.03 5.49
CA THR A 245 -29.50 3.54 6.87
C THR A 245 -28.02 3.65 7.30
N ASN A 246 -27.76 4.38 8.38
CA ASN A 246 -26.42 4.47 8.99
C ASN A 246 -25.95 3.15 9.64
N THR A 247 -26.85 2.18 9.81
CA THR A 247 -26.58 0.84 10.37
C THR A 247 -26.58 -0.27 9.32
N THR A 248 -26.68 0.06 8.03
CA THR A 248 -26.67 -0.96 6.97
C THR A 248 -25.34 -1.71 6.96
N ASP A 249 -25.39 -3.04 6.99
CA ASP A 249 -24.24 -3.90 6.71
C ASP A 249 -24.28 -4.36 5.26
N ASN A 250 -23.63 -3.57 4.39
CA ASN A 250 -23.48 -3.86 2.98
C ASN A 250 -22.15 -3.29 2.48
N THR A 251 -21.74 -3.64 1.26
CA THR A 251 -20.49 -3.17 0.66
C THR A 251 -20.72 -2.50 -0.69
N THR A 252 -19.78 -1.64 -1.06
CA THR A 252 -19.70 -1.01 -2.40
C THR A 252 -18.25 -0.93 -2.86
N VAL A 253 -18.03 -0.70 -4.14
CA VAL A 253 -16.71 -0.52 -4.75
C VAL A 253 -16.08 0.81 -4.30
N LEU A 254 -14.75 0.83 -4.19
CA LEU A 254 -13.99 2.05 -3.87
C LEU A 254 -13.88 3.00 -5.08
N ASP A 255 -13.75 2.43 -6.27
CA ASP A 255 -13.68 3.12 -7.57
C ASP A 255 -14.90 2.73 -8.39
N ILE A 256 -15.72 3.71 -8.76
CA ILE A 256 -16.99 3.46 -9.47
C ILE A 256 -16.82 3.32 -10.98
N ARG A 257 -15.65 3.68 -11.51
CA ARG A 257 -15.36 3.68 -12.96
C ARG A 257 -14.69 2.38 -13.38
N SER A 258 -13.81 1.82 -12.55
CA SER A 258 -13.09 0.58 -12.86
C SER A 258 -12.77 -0.26 -11.61
N PRO A 259 -13.77 -0.84 -10.93
CA PRO A 259 -13.64 -1.43 -9.59
C PRO A 259 -12.52 -2.46 -9.35
N ASN A 260 -12.08 -3.15 -10.40
CA ASN A 260 -11.12 -4.26 -10.33
C ASN A 260 -9.85 -4.02 -11.16
N LYS A 261 -9.69 -2.82 -11.75
CA LYS A 261 -8.52 -2.49 -12.56
C LYS A 261 -7.70 -1.45 -11.84
N PHE A 262 -6.42 -1.72 -11.67
CA PHE A 262 -5.49 -0.77 -11.07
C PHE A 262 -5.10 0.28 -12.11
N ASP A 263 -5.76 1.44 -12.07
CA ASP A 263 -5.48 2.55 -12.97
C ASP A 263 -5.72 3.91 -12.27
N ASN A 264 -5.77 5.00 -13.03
CA ASN A 264 -5.89 6.33 -12.45
C ASN A 264 -7.35 6.80 -12.22
N LYS A 265 -8.35 5.93 -12.40
CA LYS A 265 -9.76 6.34 -12.34
C LYS A 265 -10.20 6.77 -10.94
N TYR A 266 -9.58 6.24 -9.88
CA TYR A 266 -9.68 6.79 -8.53
C TYR A 266 -9.55 8.33 -8.48
N TYR A 267 -8.52 8.90 -9.13
CA TYR A 267 -8.33 10.35 -9.13
C TYR A 267 -9.37 11.09 -9.98
N VAL A 268 -9.87 10.45 -11.04
CA VAL A 268 -10.99 10.96 -11.84
C VAL A 268 -12.27 10.99 -10.99
N ASP A 269 -12.51 9.99 -10.13
CA ASP A 269 -13.61 9.98 -9.16
C ASP A 269 -13.50 11.20 -8.25
N LEU A 270 -12.32 11.47 -7.67
CA LEU A 270 -12.13 12.62 -6.78
C LEU A 270 -12.43 13.96 -7.46
N MET A 271 -11.96 14.13 -8.71
CA MET A 271 -12.23 15.33 -9.51
C MET A 271 -13.72 15.54 -9.79
N ASN A 272 -14.49 14.44 -9.84
CA ASN A 272 -15.94 14.44 -10.04
C ASN A 272 -16.73 14.40 -8.72
N ARG A 273 -16.07 14.62 -7.56
CA ARG A 273 -16.68 14.59 -6.23
C ARG A 273 -17.28 13.23 -5.86
N GLN A 274 -16.69 12.16 -6.39
CA GLN A 274 -17.14 10.79 -6.28
C GLN A 274 -16.17 9.91 -5.47
N GLY A 275 -15.21 10.50 -4.75
CA GLY A 275 -14.43 9.76 -3.75
C GLY A 275 -15.33 9.24 -2.63
N LEU A 276 -15.20 7.95 -2.29
CA LEU A 276 -16.08 7.29 -1.32
C LEU A 276 -15.88 7.84 0.09
N PHE A 277 -14.64 7.84 0.58
CA PHE A 277 -14.34 8.28 1.94
C PHE A 277 -14.15 9.79 2.05
N THR A 278 -14.23 10.32 3.28
CA THR A 278 -13.80 11.69 3.57
C THR A 278 -12.31 11.83 3.27
N SER A 279 -11.51 10.86 3.71
CA SER A 279 -10.07 10.76 3.46
C SER A 279 -9.69 10.74 1.98
N ASP A 280 -10.57 10.24 1.10
CA ASP A 280 -10.36 10.29 -0.35
C ASP A 280 -10.70 11.69 -0.90
N GLN A 281 -11.93 12.14 -0.67
CA GLN A 281 -12.45 13.33 -1.31
C GLN A 281 -11.75 14.61 -0.82
N ASP A 282 -11.25 14.59 0.41
CA ASP A 282 -10.54 15.72 0.99
C ASP A 282 -9.17 15.94 0.32
N LEU A 283 -8.53 14.91 -0.27
CA LEU A 283 -7.27 15.07 -1.02
C LEU A 283 -7.44 16.02 -2.22
N TYR A 284 -8.62 16.04 -2.85
CA TYR A 284 -8.92 16.96 -3.94
C TYR A 284 -9.42 18.33 -3.45
N THR A 285 -9.91 18.39 -2.21
CA THR A 285 -10.43 19.62 -1.61
C THR A 285 -9.30 20.46 -0.99
N ASP A 286 -8.30 19.81 -0.40
CA ASP A 286 -7.14 20.44 0.23
C ASP A 286 -6.15 21.02 -0.81
N LYS A 287 -5.73 22.27 -0.59
CA LYS A 287 -4.86 23.00 -1.53
C LYS A 287 -3.47 22.36 -1.70
N ARG A 288 -2.97 21.61 -0.70
CA ARG A 288 -1.62 21.00 -0.74
C ARG A 288 -1.56 19.78 -1.63
N THR A 289 -2.68 19.09 -1.84
CA THR A 289 -2.76 17.81 -2.54
C THR A 289 -3.57 17.88 -3.83
N LYS A 290 -4.42 18.90 -3.99
CA LYS A 290 -5.30 19.06 -5.16
C LYS A 290 -4.58 19.02 -6.51
N SER A 291 -3.42 19.68 -6.64
CA SER A 291 -2.66 19.65 -7.90
C SER A 291 -2.15 18.25 -8.21
N ILE A 292 -1.65 17.53 -7.20
CA ILE A 292 -1.15 16.15 -7.32
C ILE A 292 -2.27 15.21 -7.78
N VAL A 293 -3.47 15.32 -7.18
CA VAL A 293 -4.65 14.56 -7.62
C VAL A 293 -4.99 14.86 -9.08
N THR A 294 -4.96 16.14 -9.48
CA THR A 294 -5.25 16.56 -10.85
C THR A 294 -4.23 15.98 -11.83
N ASP A 295 -2.94 16.04 -11.50
CA ASP A 295 -1.85 15.52 -12.31
C ASP A 295 -1.97 14.01 -12.52
N PHE A 296 -2.30 13.27 -11.46
CA PHE A 296 -2.51 11.82 -11.54
C PHE A 296 -3.77 11.43 -12.34
N ALA A 297 -4.83 12.22 -12.25
CA ALA A 297 -6.06 11.99 -13.03
C ALA A 297 -5.85 12.19 -14.54
N VAL A 298 -5.00 13.13 -14.95
CA VAL A 298 -4.70 13.38 -16.37
C VAL A 298 -3.53 12.55 -16.90
N ASN A 299 -2.64 12.06 -16.02
CA ASN A 299 -1.46 11.32 -16.40
C ASN A 299 -1.28 10.05 -15.55
N GLN A 300 -1.80 8.93 -16.06
CA GLN A 300 -1.68 7.62 -15.42
C GLN A 300 -0.21 7.16 -15.27
N SER A 301 0.66 7.51 -16.23
CA SER A 301 2.08 7.14 -16.14
C SER A 301 2.76 7.82 -14.96
N LEU A 302 2.44 9.09 -14.71
CA LEU A 302 2.92 9.82 -13.54
C LEU A 302 2.37 9.24 -12.24
N PHE A 303 1.07 8.87 -12.20
CA PHE A 303 0.51 8.15 -11.05
C PHE A 303 1.30 6.87 -10.78
N PHE A 304 1.50 6.01 -11.78
CA PHE A 304 2.22 4.76 -11.62
C PHE A 304 3.67 4.97 -11.15
N GLU A 305 4.37 5.95 -11.70
CA GLU A 305 5.72 6.31 -11.27
C GLU A 305 5.76 6.69 -9.77
N LYS A 306 4.87 7.58 -9.34
CA LYS A 306 4.82 8.02 -7.93
C LYS A 306 4.29 6.93 -7.00
N PHE A 307 3.38 6.07 -7.48
CA PHE A 307 2.91 4.90 -6.75
C PHE A 307 4.05 3.92 -6.47
N ILE A 308 4.90 3.62 -7.46
CA ILE A 308 6.08 2.77 -7.27
C ILE A 308 7.00 3.38 -6.20
N ALA A 309 7.32 4.68 -6.32
CA ALA A 309 8.21 5.35 -5.37
C ALA A 309 7.64 5.32 -3.94
N ALA A 310 6.33 5.56 -3.78
CA ALA A 310 5.67 5.55 -2.49
C ALA A 310 5.55 4.13 -1.90
N MET A 311 5.25 3.11 -2.73
CA MET A 311 5.25 1.70 -2.31
C MET A 311 6.64 1.22 -1.89
N LEU A 312 7.70 1.67 -2.57
CA LEU A 312 9.08 1.37 -2.18
C LEU A 312 9.47 2.01 -0.85
N LYS A 313 8.98 3.22 -0.55
CA LYS A 313 9.16 3.84 0.78
C LYS A 313 8.35 3.10 1.85
N MET A 314 7.05 2.91 1.60
CA MET A 314 6.13 2.23 2.52
C MET A 314 6.62 0.82 2.86
N GLY A 315 7.00 0.03 1.85
CA GLY A 315 7.45 -1.34 2.03
C GLY A 315 8.73 -1.48 2.84
N GLN A 316 9.42 -0.39 3.20
CA GLN A 316 10.66 -0.40 3.97
C GLN A 316 10.50 0.19 5.38
N LEU A 317 9.27 0.50 5.80
CA LEU A 317 8.98 1.04 7.13
C LEU A 317 9.32 0.03 8.21
N ASN A 318 10.18 0.44 9.16
CA ASN A 318 10.54 -0.29 10.38
C ASN A 318 10.81 -1.80 10.17
N VAL A 319 11.46 -2.16 9.07
CA VAL A 319 11.74 -3.56 8.73
C VAL A 319 12.71 -4.19 9.71
N LEU A 320 12.50 -5.48 10.00
CA LEU A 320 13.47 -6.32 10.70
C LEU A 320 14.41 -6.96 9.70
N THR A 321 15.72 -6.94 9.96
CA THR A 321 16.74 -7.50 9.05
C THR A 321 17.82 -8.28 9.80
N GLY A 322 18.63 -9.06 9.07
CA GLY A 322 19.75 -9.81 9.65
C GLY A 322 19.28 -10.88 10.64
N SER A 323 19.53 -10.66 11.93
CA SER A 323 19.10 -11.55 13.03
C SER A 323 17.86 -11.04 13.80
N GLN A 324 17.30 -9.89 13.42
CA GLN A 324 16.12 -9.33 14.08
C GLN A 324 14.87 -10.08 13.61
N GLY A 325 14.09 -10.67 14.52
CA GLY A 325 12.92 -11.48 14.16
C GLY A 325 13.28 -12.86 13.60
N GLU A 326 12.36 -13.47 12.87
CA GLU A 326 12.46 -14.86 12.40
C GLU A 326 12.03 -15.08 10.94
N ILE A 327 12.14 -16.32 10.46
CA ILE A 327 11.47 -16.80 9.25
C ILE A 327 10.43 -17.80 9.73
N ARG A 328 9.15 -17.45 9.76
CA ARG A 328 8.10 -18.31 10.37
C ARG A 328 7.93 -19.63 9.64
N ALA A 329 7.50 -20.68 10.35
CA ALA A 329 7.08 -21.99 9.84
C ALA A 329 5.60 -22.04 9.41
N LYS A 330 4.80 -21.11 9.92
CA LYS A 330 3.44 -20.82 9.52
C LYS A 330 3.23 -19.33 9.77
N CYS A 331 2.69 -18.57 8.82
CA CYS A 331 2.67 -17.11 8.96
C CYS A 331 1.82 -16.63 10.14
N SER A 332 0.83 -17.44 10.54
CA SER A 332 -0.08 -17.12 11.64
C SER A 332 0.46 -17.36 13.04
N VAL A 333 1.64 -17.99 13.20
CA VAL A 333 2.20 -18.26 14.53
C VAL A 333 3.70 -18.04 14.56
N ARG A 334 4.20 -17.63 15.73
CA ARG A 334 5.64 -17.59 15.98
C ARG A 334 6.21 -18.99 15.99
N ASN A 335 7.48 -19.14 15.62
CA ASN A 335 8.13 -20.43 15.82
C ASN A 335 8.27 -20.73 17.31
N LYS A 336 8.15 -22.00 17.68
CA LYS A 336 8.39 -22.41 19.07
C LYS A 336 9.86 -22.18 19.42
N ASP A 337 10.11 -21.56 20.58
CA ASP A 337 11.45 -21.51 21.14
C ASP A 337 11.90 -22.93 21.48
N SER A 338 13.06 -23.35 20.98
CA SER A 338 13.63 -24.67 21.31
C SER A 338 13.88 -24.85 22.82
N LYS A 339 13.95 -23.76 23.59
CA LYS A 339 14.00 -23.79 25.07
C LYS A 339 12.65 -24.12 25.70
N SER A 340 11.53 -23.66 25.16
CA SER A 340 10.20 -23.96 25.72
C SER A 340 9.81 -25.41 25.46
N PHE A 341 10.25 -25.98 24.34
CA PHE A 341 10.06 -27.40 24.03
C PHE A 341 10.88 -28.31 24.96
N ILE A 342 12.13 -27.94 25.27
CA ILE A 342 12.94 -28.71 26.24
C ILE A 342 12.36 -28.57 27.66
N ALA A 343 11.86 -27.40 28.03
CA ALA A 343 11.20 -27.19 29.33
C ALA A 343 9.91 -28.01 29.45
N SER A 344 9.04 -28.02 28.43
CA SER A 344 7.80 -28.81 28.47
C SER A 344 8.07 -30.32 28.47
N VAL A 345 9.08 -30.78 27.71
CA VAL A 345 9.49 -32.19 27.72
C VAL A 345 10.13 -32.57 29.07
N ALA A 346 10.86 -31.66 29.71
CA ALA A 346 11.41 -31.91 31.03
C ALA A 346 10.32 -31.96 32.11
N GLU A 347 9.29 -31.12 32.03
CA GLU A 347 8.13 -31.15 32.94
C GLU A 347 7.31 -32.44 32.76
N ASP A 348 7.02 -32.84 31.52
CA ASP A 348 6.31 -34.10 31.22
C ASP A 348 7.09 -35.34 31.69
N VAL A 349 8.42 -35.31 31.63
CA VAL A 349 9.28 -36.39 32.16
C VAL A 349 9.26 -36.39 33.69
N VAL A 350 9.29 -35.24 34.35
CA VAL A 350 9.25 -35.16 35.82
C VAL A 350 7.90 -35.62 36.37
N GLU A 351 6.78 -35.28 35.73
CA GLU A 351 5.46 -35.81 36.11
C GLU A 351 5.37 -37.33 35.89
N GLY A 352 5.90 -37.85 34.77
CA GLY A 352 5.95 -39.29 34.52
C GLY A 352 6.82 -40.10 35.50
N PHE A 353 7.78 -39.47 36.18
CA PHE A 353 8.61 -40.09 37.23
C PHE A 353 8.00 -39.98 38.63
N LEU A 354 6.99 -39.11 38.85
CA LEU A 354 6.28 -38.96 40.12
C LEU A 354 5.01 -39.83 40.20
N GLU A 355 4.57 -40.40 39.07
CA GLU A 355 3.45 -41.35 38.97
C GLU A 355 3.88 -42.82 38.96
N MET A 356 5.16 -43.11 39.26
CA MET A 356 5.73 -44.46 39.39
C MET A 356 6.23 -44.69 40.81
#